data_AF-A0A830EYB0-F1
#
_entry.id   AF-A0A830EYB0-F1
#
_cell.length_a   1.000
_cell.length_b   1.000
_cell.length_c   1.000
_cell.angle_alpha   90.00
_cell.angle_beta   90.00
_cell.angle_gamma   90.00
#
_symmetry.space_group_name_H-M   'P 1'
#
loop_
_entity.id
_entity.type
_entity.pdbx_description
1 polymer ?
#
loop_
_entity_poly.entity_id
_entity_poly.type
_entity_poly.pdbx_seq_one_letter_code
_entity_poly.pdbx_strand_id
1 'polypeptide(L)'
;MLTSTPAFLGGMPGGMELALILLIAVLLFGANKIPKLARSTGQAMGEFKRGREEIEEELQEVRDGGADDSEESEVVTETESTDTSKSAN
;
A
#
# COMPACT_ATOMS: atom_id res chain seq x y z
N MET A 1 -25.03 29.85 15.13
CA MET A 1 -24.36 28.98 16.12
C MET A 1 -23.72 27.84 15.36
N LEU A 2 -22.39 27.77 15.33
CA LEU A 2 -21.65 26.69 14.64
C LEU A 2 -21.80 25.41 15.48
N THR A 3 -22.60 24.46 15.01
CA THR A 3 -22.64 23.13 15.64
C THR A 3 -21.39 22.39 15.19
N SER A 4 -20.41 22.28 16.08
CA SER A 4 -19.26 21.41 15.92
C SER A 4 -19.77 19.98 16.03
N THR A 5 -20.20 19.40 14.91
CA THR A 5 -20.41 17.97 14.81
C THR A 5 -19.02 17.39 14.53
N PRO A 6 -18.36 16.79 15.53
CA PRO A 6 -17.03 16.23 15.29
C PRO A 6 -17.17 15.11 14.26
N ALA A 7 -16.44 15.20 13.16
CA ALA A 7 -16.58 14.28 12.03
C ALA A 7 -15.99 12.88 12.32
N PHE A 8 -15.61 12.62 13.59
CA PHE A 8 -15.26 11.30 14.09
C PHE A 8 -16.37 10.26 13.93
N LEU A 9 -17.64 10.70 13.80
CA LEU A 9 -18.80 9.82 13.66
C LEU A 9 -19.16 9.51 12.18
N GLY A 10 -18.49 10.17 11.22
CA GLY A 10 -18.80 10.13 9.80
C GLY A 10 -17.70 9.50 8.95
N GLY A 11 -17.08 8.40 9.39
CA GLY A 11 -16.26 7.50 8.58
C GLY A 11 -14.91 8.01 8.05
N MET A 12 -14.74 9.30 7.79
CA MET A 12 -13.48 9.90 7.33
C MET A 12 -13.16 11.19 8.10
N PRO A 13 -12.11 11.18 8.95
CA PRO A 13 -11.62 12.42 9.53
C PRO A 13 -11.07 13.32 8.43
N GLY A 14 -11.46 14.60 8.46
CA GLY A 14 -10.94 15.60 7.54
C GLY A 14 -9.45 15.88 7.79
N GLY A 15 -8.79 16.56 6.83
CA GLY A 15 -7.34 16.85 6.92
C GLY A 15 -6.92 17.56 8.21
N MET A 16 -7.77 18.45 8.76
CA MET A 16 -7.49 19.15 10.01
C MET A 16 -7.60 18.24 11.25
N GLU A 17 -8.53 17.29 11.25
CA GLU A 17 -8.67 16.31 12.34
C GLU A 17 -7.50 15.32 12.32
N LEU A 18 -7.10 14.86 11.13
CA LEU A 18 -5.89 14.06 10.95
C LEU A 18 -4.64 14.78 11.45
N ALA A 19 -4.49 16.07 11.16
CA ALA A 19 -3.39 16.88 11.66
C ALA A 19 -3.40 16.97 13.21
N LEU A 20 -4.57 17.10 13.83
CA LEU A 20 -4.70 17.14 15.29
C LEU A 20 -4.36 15.78 15.93
N ILE A 21 -4.84 14.68 15.36
CA ILE A 21 -4.49 13.31 15.82
C ILE A 21 -2.99 13.09 15.67
N LEU A 22 -2.39 13.48 14.54
CA LEU A 22 -0.96 13.38 14.31
C LEU A 22 -0.17 14.21 15.33
N LEU A 23 -0.64 15.42 15.66
CA LEU A 23 -0.01 16.26 16.67
C LEU A 23 -0.02 15.57 18.05
N ILE A 24 -1.16 15.01 18.46
CA ILE A 24 -1.26 14.26 19.73
C ILE A 24 -0.32 13.03 19.70
N ALA A 25 -0.31 12.28 18.61
CA ALA A 25 0.59 11.13 18.45
C ALA A 25 2.06 11.55 18.54
N VAL A 26 2.44 12.68 17.95
CA VAL A 26 3.79 13.25 18.03
C VAL A 26 4.14 13.70 19.45
N LEU A 27 3.18 14.21 20.24
CA LEU A 27 3.43 14.56 21.65
C LEU A 27 3.62 13.32 22.52
N LEU A 28 2.87 12.24 22.27
CA LEU A 28 2.96 10.99 23.03
C LEU A 28 4.23 10.19 22.69
N PHE A 29 4.53 10.05 21.40
CA PHE A 29 5.62 9.18 20.93
C PHE A 29 6.90 9.95 20.58
N GLY A 30 6.80 11.25 20.32
CA GLY A 30 7.89 12.11 19.84
C GLY A 30 7.96 12.19 18.31
N ALA A 31 8.29 13.37 17.78
CA ALA A 31 8.39 13.64 16.33
C ALA A 31 9.37 12.71 15.59
N ASN A 32 10.39 12.22 16.29
CA ASN A 32 11.41 11.35 15.72
C ASN A 32 11.06 9.86 15.77
N LYS A 33 10.06 9.45 16.58
CA LYS A 33 9.81 8.03 16.84
C LYS A 33 9.02 7.38 15.70
N ILE A 34 7.94 8.02 15.25
CA ILE A 34 7.15 7.55 14.09
C ILE A 34 7.99 7.36 12.83
N PRO A 35 8.79 8.35 12.35
CA PRO A 35 9.59 8.16 11.14
C PRO A 35 10.70 7.12 11.31
N LYS A 36 11.29 7.03 12.51
CA LYS A 36 12.32 6.02 12.80
C LYS A 36 11.76 4.60 12.74
N LEU A 37 10.57 4.39 13.32
CA LEU A 37 9.85 3.10 13.27
C LEU A 37 9.46 2.75 11.83
N ALA A 38 8.90 3.71 11.08
CA ALA A 38 8.56 3.51 9.68
C ALA A 38 9.78 3.10 8.84
N ARG A 39 10.94 3.75 9.08
CA ARG A 39 12.17 3.43 8.37
C ARG A 39 12.71 2.04 8.70
N SER A 40 12.78 1.66 9.98
CA SER A 40 13.27 0.33 10.38
C SER A 40 12.33 -0.79 9.94
N THR A 41 11.02 -0.59 10.07
CA THR A 41 10.01 -1.56 9.61
C THR A 41 10.03 -1.67 8.09
N GLY A 42 10.18 -0.55 7.37
CA GLY A 42 10.28 -0.54 5.92
C GLY A 42 11.54 -1.26 5.41
N GLN A 43 12.68 -1.08 6.08
CA GLN A 43 13.90 -1.84 5.78
C GLN A 43 13.70 -3.33 6.01
N ALA A 44 13.15 -3.72 7.17
CA ALA A 44 12.88 -5.12 7.48
C ALA A 44 11.91 -5.76 6.47
N MET A 45 10.84 -5.06 6.11
CA MET A 45 9.88 -5.54 5.09
C MET A 45 10.51 -5.62 3.70
N GLY A 46 11.41 -4.70 3.35
CA GLY A 46 12.14 -4.72 2.08
C GLY A 46 13.07 -5.93 1.95
N GLU A 47 13.91 -6.17 2.97
CA GLU A 47 14.79 -7.35 3.02
C GLU A 47 13.97 -8.65 3.04
N PHE A 48 12.86 -8.68 3.79
CA PHE A 48 11.96 -9.82 3.82
C PHE A 48 11.34 -10.10 2.45
N LYS A 49 10.92 -9.07 1.71
CA LYS A 49 10.37 -9.25 0.35
C LYS A 49 11.42 -9.81 -0.60
N ARG A 50 12.65 -9.30 -0.57
CA ARG A 50 13.76 -9.80 -1.41
C ARG A 50 14.10 -11.25 -1.11
N GLY A 51 14.28 -11.60 0.17
CA GLY A 51 14.55 -12.98 0.54
C GLY A 51 13.41 -13.93 0.16
N ARG A 52 12.15 -13.46 0.18
CA ARG A 52 11.02 -14.27 -0.32
C ARG A 52 11.06 -14.49 -1.83
N GLU A 53 11.45 -13.48 -2.59
CA GLU A 53 11.58 -13.55 -4.06
C GLU A 53 12.72 -14.48 -4.47
N GLU A 54 13.88 -14.39 -3.80
CA GLU A 54 15.01 -15.31 -3.99
C GLU A 54 14.61 -16.77 -3.69
N ILE A 55 13.88 -17.01 -2.60
CA ILE A 55 13.38 -18.36 -2.27
C ILE A 55 12.38 -18.85 -3.31
N GLU A 56 11.52 -17.98 -3.84
CA GLU A 56 10.56 -18.34 -4.88
C GLU A 56 11.25 -18.70 -6.19
N GLU A 57 12.29 -17.94 -6.59
CA GLU A 57 13.13 -18.21 -7.74
C GLU A 57 13.91 -19.52 -7.58
N GLU A 58 14.54 -19.76 -6.42
CA GLU A 58 15.22 -21.04 -6.14
C GLU A 58 14.24 -22.23 -6.17
N LEU A 59 13.04 -22.07 -5.60
CA LEU A 59 12.01 -23.11 -5.64
C LEU A 59 11.50 -23.36 -7.06
N GLN A 60 11.45 -22.33 -7.90
CA GLN A 60 11.06 -22.44 -9.31
C GLN A 60 12.16 -23.09 -10.13
N GLU A 61 13.42 -22.74 -9.93
CA GLU A 61 14.58 -23.39 -10.57
C GLU A 61 14.68 -24.88 -10.19
N VAL A 62 14.43 -25.23 -8.92
CA VAL A 62 14.36 -26.63 -8.47
C VAL A 62 13.16 -27.36 -9.08
N ARG A 63 12.05 -26.66 -9.34
CA ARG A 63 10.84 -27.23 -9.96
C ARG A 63 10.97 -27.42 -11.47
N ASP A 64 11.63 -26.48 -12.15
CA ASP A 64 11.86 -26.50 -13.61
C ASP A 64 13.12 -27.27 -14.00
N GLY A 65 14.05 -27.53 -13.08
CA GLY A 65 15.19 -28.45 -13.26
C GLY A 65 14.81 -29.92 -13.51
N GLY A 66 13.53 -30.23 -13.67
CA GLY A 66 12.98 -31.54 -14.00
C GLY A 66 12.10 -31.62 -15.25
N ALA A 67 11.79 -30.53 -15.96
CA ALA A 67 11.03 -30.62 -17.20
C ALA A 67 11.22 -29.37 -18.09
N ASP A 68 11.76 -29.61 -19.28
CA ASP A 68 11.57 -28.80 -20.48
C ASP A 68 10.07 -28.56 -20.69
N ASP A 69 9.61 -27.31 -20.62
CA ASP A 69 8.67 -26.79 -21.61
C ASP A 69 8.68 -25.25 -21.68
N SER A 70 8.60 -24.79 -22.92
CA SER A 70 8.43 -23.40 -23.30
C SER A 70 7.04 -22.91 -22.87
N GLU A 71 6.87 -21.60 -22.68
CA GLU A 71 5.78 -20.85 -23.33
C GLU A 71 5.99 -19.36 -23.04
N GLU A 72 6.28 -18.65 -24.14
CA GLU A 72 6.11 -17.22 -24.30
C GLU A 72 4.62 -16.88 -24.18
N SER A 73 4.26 -15.90 -23.36
CA SER A 73 2.98 -15.20 -23.56
C SER A 73 3.08 -13.77 -23.09
N GLU A 74 3.34 -12.90 -24.05
CA GLU A 74 2.96 -11.51 -24.01
C GLU A 74 1.45 -11.37 -23.72
N VAL A 75 1.09 -10.55 -22.73
CA VAL A 75 -0.19 -9.85 -22.75
C VAL A 75 0.06 -8.40 -22.31
N VAL A 76 0.26 -7.56 -23.31
CA VAL A 76 -0.04 -6.13 -23.24
C VAL A 76 -1.57 -6.00 -23.23
N THR A 77 -2.14 -5.41 -22.19
CA THR A 77 -3.47 -4.77 -22.28
C THR A 77 -3.35 -3.31 -21.85
N GLU A 78 -3.09 -2.51 -22.87
CA GLU A 78 -3.58 -1.18 -23.17
C GLU A 78 -4.57 -0.52 -22.19
N THR A 79 -4.25 0.74 -21.90
CA THR A 79 -5.10 1.83 -21.43
C THR A 79 -6.48 1.89 -22.09
N GLU A 80 -7.56 1.94 -21.31
CA GLU A 80 -8.76 2.68 -21.71
C GLU A 80 -9.44 3.34 -20.49
N SER A 81 -9.25 4.65 -20.40
CA SER A 81 -10.22 5.57 -19.82
C SER A 81 -11.49 5.52 -20.65
N THR A 82 -12.68 5.45 -20.04
CA THR A 82 -13.78 6.44 -20.24
C THR A 82 -15.10 5.98 -19.61
N ASP A 83 -15.68 6.93 -18.87
CA ASP A 83 -17.12 7.21 -18.72
C ASP A 83 -18.13 6.05 -18.69
N THR A 84 -18.39 5.56 -17.47
CA THR A 84 -19.75 5.19 -17.09
C THR A 84 -20.49 6.45 -16.62
N SER A 85 -21.15 7.14 -17.55
CA SER A 85 -22.32 7.96 -17.23
C SER A 85 -23.20 8.10 -18.47
N LYS A 86 -24.05 7.09 -18.64
CA LYS A 86 -25.19 7.11 -19.54
C LYS A 86 -26.22 8.11 -18.99
N SER A 87 -26.09 9.37 -19.41
CA SER A 87 -27.14 10.38 -19.33
C SER A 87 -27.91 10.42 -20.65
N ALA A 88 -28.98 9.63 -20.78
CA ALA A 88 -30.02 9.80 -21.80
C ALA A 88 -31.27 8.97 -21.45
N ASN A 89 -32.23 9.61 -20.80
CA ASN A 89 -33.66 9.72 -21.15
C ASN A 89 -34.47 10.11 -19.91
#